data_AF-A0A257RQM4-F1
#
_entry.id   AF-A0A257RQM4-F1
#
_cell.length_a   1.000
_cell.length_b   1.000
_cell.length_c   1.000
_cell.angle_alpha   90.00
_cell.angle_beta   90.00
_cell.angle_gamma   90.00
#
_symmetry.space_group_name_H-M   'P 1'
#
loop_
_entity.id
_entity.type
_entity.pdbx_description
1 polymer ?
#
loop_
_entity_poly.entity_id
_entity_poly.type
_entity_poly.pdbx_seq_one_letter_code
_entity_poly.pdbx_strand_id
1 'polypeptide(L)' 'MSGTGTLADLKSVVTPGSILSETEAAPKREPKRDALGRSYATGRRKDAVARVWIKPGKGEITV' A
#
# COMPACT_ATOMS: atom_id res chain seq x y z
N MET A 1 -46.77 1.05 -20.38
CA MET A 1 -45.86 2.11 -20.84
C MET A 1 -44.69 2.17 -19.87
N SER A 2 -43.52 1.77 -20.35
CA SER A 2 -42.28 1.56 -19.62
C SER A 2 -41.78 2.83 -18.94
N GLY A 3 -41.72 2.82 -17.62
CA GLY A 3 -41.09 3.87 -16.81
C GLY A 3 -39.58 3.80 -16.97
N THR A 4 -39.03 4.74 -17.73
CA THR A 4 -37.57 4.94 -17.78
C THR A 4 -37.22 5.97 -16.70
N GLY A 5 -36.54 5.51 -15.65
CA GLY A 5 -35.87 6.40 -14.70
C GLY A 5 -34.91 7.29 -15.49
N THR A 6 -35.09 8.60 -15.37
CA THR A 6 -34.39 9.56 -16.21
C THR A 6 -32.98 9.79 -15.67
N LEU A 7 -32.06 10.25 -16.53
CA LEU A 7 -30.70 10.62 -16.12
C LEU A 7 -30.69 11.68 -15.01
N ALA A 8 -31.77 12.45 -14.87
CA ALA A 8 -31.97 13.43 -13.80
C ALA A 8 -32.07 12.78 -12.41
N ASP A 9 -32.66 11.58 -12.32
CA ASP A 9 -32.85 10.85 -11.06
C ASP A 9 -31.52 10.33 -10.49
N LEU A 10 -30.51 10.11 -11.34
CA LEU A 10 -29.18 9.67 -10.91
C LEU A 10 -28.39 10.78 -10.20
N LYS A 11 -28.73 12.06 -10.41
CA LYS A 11 -28.06 13.18 -9.72
C LYS A 11 -28.48 13.32 -8.26
N SER A 12 -29.68 12.89 -7.88
CA SER A 12 -30.15 13.00 -6.49
C SER A 12 -29.48 11.98 -5.57
N VAL A 13 -29.00 10.86 -6.13
CA VAL A 13 -28.29 9.80 -5.40
C VAL A 13 -26.81 10.12 -5.22
N VAL A 14 -26.22 10.93 -6.10
CA VAL A 14 -24.81 11.34 -6.03
C VAL A 14 -24.67 12.53 -5.08
N THR A 15 -24.37 12.26 -3.82
CA THR A 15 -23.88 13.27 -2.88
C THR A 15 -22.41 13.58 -3.20
N PRO A 16 -22.03 14.85 -3.51
CA PRO A 16 -20.64 15.23 -3.76
C PRO A 16 -19.89 15.27 -2.42
N GLY A 17 -19.50 14.09 -1.94
CA GLY A 17 -18.82 13.91 -0.65
C GLY A 17 -18.82 12.47 -0.15
N SER A 18 -19.71 11.61 -0.65
CA SER A 18 -19.82 10.20 -0.20
C SER A 18 -18.67 9.29 -0.69
N ILE A 19 -17.85 9.77 -1.63
CA ILE A 19 -16.65 9.05 -2.11
C ILE A 19 -15.40 9.32 -1.24
N LEU A 20 -15.52 10.03 -0.12
CA LEU A 20 -14.38 10.47 0.70
C LEU A 20 -14.48 10.12 2.18
N SER A 21 -14.84 8.89 2.58
CA SER A 21 -14.58 8.48 3.97
C SER A 21 -14.90 7.03 4.24
N GLU A 22 -13.94 6.15 3.95
CA GLU A 22 -13.51 5.01 4.78
C GLU A 22 -12.70 4.04 3.91
N THR A 23 -11.58 4.51 3.37
CA THR A 23 -10.43 3.62 3.29
C THR A 23 -9.66 3.94 4.55
N GLU A 24 -9.90 3.13 5.58
CA GLU A 24 -9.05 3.01 6.77
C GLU A 24 -7.61 3.15 6.30
N ALA A 25 -7.01 4.30 6.58
CA ALA A 25 -5.67 4.63 6.12
C ALA A 25 -4.76 3.69 6.87
N ALA A 26 -4.49 2.52 6.27
CA ALA A 26 -3.55 1.55 6.79
C ALA A 26 -2.31 2.31 7.22
N PRO A 27 -1.83 2.13 8.46
CA PRO A 27 -0.78 2.96 9.01
C PRO A 27 0.38 2.95 8.02
N LYS A 28 0.70 4.13 7.46
CA LYS A 28 1.83 4.30 6.57
C LYS A 28 3.06 3.91 7.37
N ARG A 29 3.53 2.67 7.21
CA ARG A 29 4.71 2.17 7.90
C ARG A 29 5.90 2.91 7.31
N GLU A 30 6.35 3.92 8.02
CA GLU A 30 7.58 4.61 7.68
C GLU A 30 8.72 3.58 7.65
N PRO A 31 9.58 3.63 6.62
CA PRO A 31 10.66 2.66 6.49
C PRO A 31 11.67 2.88 7.62
N LYS A 32 11.70 1.95 8.59
CA LYS A 32 12.76 1.86 9.59
C LYS A 32 14.07 1.48 8.90
N ARG A 33 14.88 2.50 8.59
CA ARG A 33 16.22 2.38 8.02
C ARG A 33 17.27 2.68 9.08
N ASP A 34 18.44 2.09 8.93
CA ASP A 34 19.60 2.42 9.75
C ASP A 34 20.20 3.80 9.37
N ALA A 35 21.20 4.26 10.13
CA ALA A 35 21.89 5.53 9.89
C ALA A 35 22.56 5.62 8.50
N LEU A 36 22.77 4.49 7.83
CA LEU A 36 23.35 4.38 6.49
C LEU A 36 22.27 4.25 5.40
N GLY A 37 20.98 4.33 5.77
CA GLY A 37 19.84 4.23 4.86
C GLY A 37 19.58 2.80 4.37
N ARG A 38 20.11 1.77 5.03
CA ARG A 38 19.88 0.35 4.70
C ARG A 38 18.75 -0.22 5.57
N SER A 39 17.99 -1.14 4.98
CA SER A 39 16.97 -1.92 5.68
C SER A 39 17.59 -3.24 6.15
N TYR A 40 17.43 -3.57 7.42
CA TYR A 40 17.82 -4.87 7.97
C TYR A 40 16.69 -5.87 7.79
N ALA A 41 17.01 -7.05 7.27
CA ALA A 41 16.09 -8.17 7.17
C ALA A 41 16.78 -9.49 7.52
N THR A 42 16.00 -10.43 8.02
CA THR A 42 16.48 -11.78 8.31
C THR A 42 15.52 -12.80 7.72
N GLY A 43 16.05 -13.76 6.97
CA GLY A 43 15.30 -14.91 6.45
C GLY A 43 15.66 -16.17 7.23
N ARG A 44 14.68 -17.03 7.51
CA ARG A 44 14.90 -18.35 8.09
C ARG A 44 14.13 -19.41 7.33
N ARG A 45 14.76 -20.55 7.05
CA ARG A 45 14.11 -21.75 6.49
C ARG A 45 14.77 -22.99 7.04
N LYS A 46 14.01 -23.79 7.83
CA LYS A 46 14.55 -24.93 8.59
C LYS A 46 15.75 -24.47 9.43
N ASP A 47 16.92 -25.08 9.21
CA ASP A 47 18.17 -24.80 9.92
C ASP A 47 18.96 -23.63 9.31
N ALA A 48 18.55 -23.12 8.15
CA ALA A 48 19.23 -22.04 7.46
C ALA A 48 18.77 -20.66 7.96
N VAL A 49 19.75 -19.78 8.22
CA VAL A 49 19.55 -18.39 8.63
C VAL A 49 20.33 -17.47 7.68
N ALA A 50 19.64 -16.48 7.10
CA ALA A 50 20.25 -15.44 6.27
C ALA A 50 20.02 -14.07 6.89
N ARG A 51 21.07 -13.24 6.96
CA ARG A 51 21.02 -11.85 7.42
C ARG A 51 21.33 -10.97 6.22
N VAL A 52 20.47 -9.99 5.95
CA VAL A 52 20.56 -9.16 4.74
C VAL A 52 20.46 -7.69 5.13
N TRP A 53 21.29 -6.87 4.48
CA TRP A 53 21.23 -5.41 4.56
C TRP A 53 20.92 -4.85 3.16
N ILE A 54 19.76 -4.23 3.01
CA ILE A 54 19.24 -3.77 1.71
C ILE A 54 19.37 -2.25 1.62
N LYS A 55 20.23 -1.75 0.73
CA LYS A 55 20.29 -0.32 0.39
C LYS A 55 19.53 -0.07 -0.92
N PRO A 56 18.69 0.98 -1.03
CA PRO A 56 18.13 1.37 -2.33
C PRO A 56 19.27 1.82 -3.27
N GLY A 57 19.36 1.24 -4.47
CA GLY A 57 20.47 1.51 -5.41
C GLY A 57 20.50 0.58 -6.63
N LYS A 58 21.69 0.43 -7.23
CA LYS A 58 21.96 -0.22 -8.54
C LYS A 58 21.62 -1.73 -8.62
N GLY A 59 21.14 -2.33 -7.54
CA GLY A 59 20.69 -3.74 -7.53
C GLY A 59 21.82 -4.77 -7.50
N GLU A 60 22.99 -4.43 -6.98
CA GLU A 60 24.09 -5.37 -6.79
C GLU A 60 23.85 -6.24 -5.53
N ILE A 61 24.02 -7.56 -5.67
CA ILE A 61 23.68 -8.55 -4.64
C ILE A 61 24.92 -9.38 -4.32
N THR A 62 25.28 -9.47 -3.04
CA THR A 62 26.35 -10.33 -2.50
C THR A 62 25.75 -11.16 -1.35
N VAL A 63 26.00 -12.48 -1.34
CA VAL A 63 25.40 -13.45 -0.40
C VAL A 63 26.36 -13.81 0.72
#